data_AF-D6WS40-F1
#
_entry.id   AF-D6WS40-F1
#
_cell.length_a   1.000
_cell.length_b   1.000
_cell.length_c   1.000
_cell.angle_alpha   90.00
_cell.angle_beta   90.00
_cell.angle_gamma   90.00
#
_symmetry.space_group_name_H-M   'P 1'
#
loop_
_entity.id
_entity.type
_entity.pdbx_description
1 polymer ?
#
loop_
_entity_poly.entity_id
_entity_poly.type
_entity_poly.pdbx_seq_one_letter_code
_entity_poly.pdbx_strand_id
1 'polypeptide(L)'
;MRASAVFLSSFIISIQAAAFNNPEDELRRSAACLEQSKVSSESIKNLQIGNFDDDERLKEYLFCVSKNAGYQDPAGHLQHEMIRLRFKGGRYSDDTINEVLQQCGHQKDTPQETAFQFMKCAYQNAFPRNYK
;
A
#
# COMPACT_ATOMS: atom_id res chain seq x y z
N MET A 1 -10.61 -14.71 54.09
CA MET A 1 -10.30 -13.40 53.49
C MET A 1 -9.16 -13.60 52.49
N ARG A 2 -9.40 -13.22 51.22
CA ARG A 2 -8.50 -12.71 50.14
C ARG A 2 -7.02 -13.16 50.18
N ALA A 3 -6.40 -13.62 49.10
CA ALA A 3 -6.43 -12.98 47.79
C ALA A 3 -6.10 -13.98 46.65
N SER A 4 -6.90 -13.91 45.58
CA SER A 4 -6.58 -14.52 44.29
C SER A 4 -5.44 -13.72 43.64
N ALA A 5 -4.29 -14.33 43.42
CA ALA A 5 -3.25 -13.78 42.56
C ALA A 5 -3.60 -14.11 41.10
N VAL A 6 -4.19 -13.14 40.40
CA VAL A 6 -4.39 -13.18 38.95
C VAL A 6 -3.05 -12.91 38.30
N PHE A 7 -2.40 -13.94 37.75
CA PHE A 7 -1.27 -13.77 36.86
C PHE A 7 -1.80 -13.29 35.50
N LEU A 8 -2.01 -11.98 35.38
CA LEU A 8 -2.13 -11.28 34.09
C LEU A 8 -0.76 -11.35 33.41
N SER A 9 -0.51 -12.42 32.64
CA SER A 9 0.63 -12.45 31.73
C SER A 9 0.33 -11.51 30.58
N SER A 10 0.87 -10.30 30.66
CA SER A 10 0.87 -9.31 29.59
C SER A 10 1.60 -9.90 28.37
N PHE A 11 0.85 -10.44 27.41
CA PHE A 11 1.32 -10.57 26.03
C PHE A 11 1.35 -9.16 25.43
N ILE A 12 2.37 -8.38 25.82
CA ILE A 12 2.78 -7.25 25.00
C ILE A 12 3.46 -7.89 23.81
N ILE A 13 2.67 -8.22 22.79
CA ILE A 13 3.20 -8.44 21.45
C ILE A 13 3.72 -7.06 21.04
N SER A 14 4.98 -6.80 21.34
CA SER A 14 5.73 -5.71 20.72
C SER A 14 5.72 -6.01 19.23
N ILE A 15 4.79 -5.40 18.50
CA ILE A 15 4.84 -5.38 17.04
C ILE A 15 6.17 -4.69 16.72
N GLN A 16 7.17 -5.50 16.33
CA GLN A 16 8.44 -4.97 15.87
C GLN A 16 8.14 -4.15 14.61
N ALA A 17 8.28 -2.83 14.74
CA ALA A 17 8.26 -1.88 13.63
C ALA A 17 9.32 -2.19 12.55
N ALA A 18 10.21 -3.16 12.79
CA ALA A 18 11.25 -3.62 11.87
C ALA A 18 10.74 -4.39 10.64
N ALA A 19 9.49 -4.88 10.63
CA ALA A 19 8.97 -5.67 9.50
C ALA A 19 8.65 -4.85 8.24
N PHE A 20 8.77 -3.52 8.28
CA PHE A 20 8.22 -2.68 7.24
C PHE A 20 9.14 -2.38 6.04
N ASN A 21 10.47 -2.58 6.12
CA ASN A 21 11.37 -2.11 5.07
C ASN A 21 12.50 -3.09 4.67
N ASN A 22 12.26 -4.40 4.66
CA ASN A 22 13.20 -5.37 4.09
C ASN A 22 12.94 -5.52 2.57
N PRO A 23 13.92 -5.19 1.68
CA PRO A 23 13.78 -5.35 0.23
C PRO A 23 13.41 -6.78 -0.21
N GLU A 24 13.93 -7.81 0.48
CA GLU A 24 13.63 -9.21 0.15
C GLU A 24 12.15 -9.55 0.41
N ASP A 25 11.59 -9.02 1.49
CA ASP A 25 10.17 -9.21 1.82
C ASP A 25 9.24 -8.47 0.87
N GLU A 26 9.63 -7.28 0.40
CA GLU A 26 8.88 -6.55 -0.62
C GLU A 26 8.84 -7.31 -1.95
N LEU A 27 10.00 -7.82 -2.39
CA LEU A 27 10.09 -8.63 -3.61
C LEU A 27 9.23 -9.90 -3.51
N ARG A 28 9.32 -10.62 -2.38
CA ARG A 28 8.52 -11.83 -2.15
C ARG A 28 7.02 -11.54 -2.14
N ARG A 29 6.59 -10.45 -1.49
CA ARG A 29 5.17 -10.04 -1.46
C ARG A 29 4.67 -9.64 -2.85
N SER A 30 5.50 -8.96 -3.64
CA SER A 30 5.18 -8.62 -5.03
C SER A 30 5.03 -9.87 -5.90
N ALA A 31 5.93 -10.85 -5.76
CA ALA A 31 5.86 -12.12 -6.48
C ALA A 31 4.56 -12.90 -6.21
N ALA A 32 4.12 -12.96 -4.95
CA ALA A 32 2.84 -13.58 -4.59
C ALA A 32 1.64 -12.89 -5.25
N CYS A 33 1.67 -11.55 -5.36
CA CYS A 33 0.61 -10.80 -6.03
C CYS A 33 0.57 -11.07 -7.54
N LEU A 34 1.74 -11.22 -8.20
CA LEU A 34 1.82 -11.60 -9.61
C LEU A 34 1.18 -12.98 -9.84
N GLU A 35 1.49 -13.93 -8.97
CA GLU A 35 0.93 -15.28 -9.07
C GLU A 35 -0.58 -15.29 -8.84
N GLN A 36 -1.09 -14.50 -7.88
CA GLN A 36 -2.51 -14.45 -7.57
C GLN A 36 -3.34 -13.79 -8.67
N SER A 37 -2.89 -12.63 -9.18
CA SER A 37 -3.68 -11.85 -10.13
C SER A 37 -3.60 -12.38 -11.56
N LYS A 38 -2.54 -13.12 -11.91
CA LYS A 38 -2.24 -13.53 -13.29
C LYS A 38 -2.15 -12.32 -14.25
N VAL A 39 -1.78 -11.16 -13.72
CA VAL A 39 -1.51 -9.95 -14.50
C VAL A 39 -0.38 -10.22 -15.50
N SER A 40 -0.49 -9.66 -16.70
CA SER A 40 0.52 -9.86 -17.73
C SER A 40 1.82 -9.15 -17.38
N SER A 41 2.96 -9.72 -17.81
CA SER A 41 4.26 -9.06 -17.63
C SER A 41 4.34 -7.74 -18.41
N GLU A 42 3.58 -7.59 -19.48
CA GLU A 42 3.46 -6.35 -20.26
C GLU A 42 2.75 -5.25 -19.46
N SER A 43 1.60 -5.55 -18.85
CA SER A 43 0.88 -4.61 -17.99
C SER A 43 1.73 -4.15 -16.80
N ILE A 44 2.58 -5.02 -16.26
CA ILE A 44 3.53 -4.66 -15.19
C ILE A 44 4.65 -3.75 -15.69
N LYS A 45 5.17 -3.98 -16.89
CA LYS A 45 6.16 -3.08 -17.53
C LYS A 45 5.55 -1.71 -17.81
N ASN A 46 4.31 -1.67 -18.30
CA ASN A 46 3.57 -0.43 -18.53
C ASN A 46 3.38 0.35 -17.21
N LEU A 47 2.99 -0.35 -16.14
CA LEU A 47 2.82 0.24 -14.81
C LEU A 47 4.11 0.94 -14.33
N GLN A 48 5.28 0.33 -14.54
CA GLN A 48 6.58 0.87 -14.11
C GLN A 48 6.94 2.20 -14.79
N ILE A 49 6.42 2.46 -15.99
CA ILE A 49 6.61 3.72 -16.71
C ILE A 49 5.44 4.70 -16.55
N GLY A 50 4.48 4.37 -15.69
CA GLY A 50 3.31 5.22 -15.40
C GLY A 50 2.11 5.01 -16.33
N ASN A 51 2.12 3.95 -17.15
CA ASN A 51 0.98 3.57 -17.98
C ASN A 51 0.12 2.55 -17.22
N PHE A 52 -1.08 2.97 -16.83
CA PHE A 52 -2.03 2.15 -16.07
C PHE A 52 -3.11 1.65 -17.03
N ASP A 53 -2.92 0.42 -17.52
CA ASP A 53 -3.91 -0.27 -18.36
C ASP A 53 -5.20 -0.52 -17.56
N ASP A 54 -6.37 -0.26 -18.13
CA ASP A 54 -7.65 -0.54 -17.48
C ASP A 54 -7.99 -2.03 -17.61
N ASP A 55 -7.29 -2.85 -16.84
CA ASP A 55 -7.36 -4.31 -16.85
C ASP A 55 -7.68 -4.82 -15.43
N GLU A 56 -8.69 -5.69 -15.31
CA GLU A 56 -9.15 -6.18 -14.00
C GLU A 56 -8.03 -6.93 -13.25
N ARG A 57 -7.19 -7.70 -13.94
CA ARG A 57 -6.06 -8.41 -13.30
C ARG A 57 -5.00 -7.44 -12.79
N LEU A 58 -4.80 -6.33 -13.48
CA LEU A 58 -3.96 -5.25 -12.98
C LEU A 58 -4.57 -4.63 -11.72
N LYS A 59 -5.89 -4.39 -11.67
CA LYS A 59 -6.55 -3.89 -10.46
C LYS A 59 -6.46 -4.88 -9.30
N GLU A 60 -6.61 -6.19 -9.54
CA GLU A 60 -6.38 -7.24 -8.54
C GLU A 60 -4.93 -7.24 -8.03
N TYR A 61 -3.96 -7.13 -8.95
CA TYR A 61 -2.55 -7.04 -8.60
C TYR A 61 -2.28 -5.83 -7.69
N LEU A 62 -2.76 -4.65 -8.07
CA LEU A 62 -2.55 -3.42 -7.30
C LEU A 62 -3.27 -3.49 -5.95
N PHE A 63 -4.43 -4.11 -5.85
CA PHE A 63 -5.09 -4.34 -4.58
C PHE A 63 -4.29 -5.25 -3.65
N CYS A 64 -3.71 -6.33 -4.17
CA CYS A 64 -2.82 -7.20 -3.41
C CYS A 64 -1.58 -6.44 -2.90
N VAL A 65 -0.92 -5.68 -3.79
CA VAL A 65 0.25 -4.85 -3.44
C VAL A 65 -0.12 -3.79 -2.40
N SER A 66 -1.25 -3.12 -2.58
CA SER A 66 -1.78 -2.09 -1.68
C SER A 66 -1.99 -2.62 -0.26
N LYS A 67 -2.58 -3.82 -0.11
CA LYS A 67 -2.69 -4.50 1.19
C LYS A 67 -1.34 -4.83 1.80
N ASN A 68 -0.41 -5.36 1.01
CA ASN A 68 0.93 -5.70 1.46
C ASN A 68 1.74 -4.46 1.90
N ALA A 69 1.52 -3.32 1.25
CA ALA A 69 2.08 -2.03 1.63
C ALA A 69 1.40 -1.44 2.87
N GLY A 70 0.19 -1.89 3.22
CA GLY A 70 -0.64 -1.33 4.28
C GLY A 70 -1.37 -0.06 3.86
N TYR A 71 -1.48 0.20 2.55
CA TYR A 71 -2.27 1.32 2.02
C TYR A 71 -3.76 1.04 2.12
N GLN A 72 -4.18 -0.22 1.97
CA GLN A 72 -5.53 -0.67 2.24
C GLN A 72 -5.54 -1.79 3.30
N ASP A 73 -6.62 -1.84 4.08
CA ASP A 73 -6.90 -2.98 4.96
C ASP A 73 -7.48 -4.18 4.16
N PRO A 74 -7.71 -5.35 4.79
CA PRO A 74 -8.30 -6.50 4.11
C PRO A 74 -9.71 -6.27 3.54
N ALA A 75 -10.46 -5.30 4.07
CA ALA A 75 -11.78 -4.93 3.58
C ALA A 75 -11.72 -3.96 2.39
N GLY A 76 -10.55 -3.39 2.11
CA GLY A 76 -10.33 -2.47 0.99
C GLY A 76 -10.29 -1.00 1.37
N HIS A 77 -10.37 -0.64 2.65
CA HIS A 77 -10.35 0.76 3.04
C HIS A 77 -8.94 1.31 3.07
N LEU A 78 -8.71 2.43 2.39
CA LEU A 78 -7.50 3.23 2.52
C LEU A 78 -7.16 3.59 3.98
N GLN A 79 -5.89 3.40 4.34
CA GLN A 79 -5.33 3.66 5.67
C GLN A 79 -4.43 4.90 5.61
N HIS A 80 -5.03 6.10 5.72
CA HIS A 80 -4.34 7.36 5.44
C HIS A 80 -3.08 7.59 6.28
N GLU A 81 -3.11 7.23 7.57
CA GLU A 81 -1.93 7.35 8.43
C GLU A 81 -0.79 6.39 8.03
N MET A 82 -1.14 5.17 7.60
CA MET A 82 -0.15 4.22 7.10
C MET A 82 0.44 4.71 5.78
N ILE A 83 -0.39 5.24 4.87
CA ILE A 83 0.06 5.86 3.62
C ILE A 83 1.05 6.98 3.92
N ARG A 84 0.73 7.89 4.85
CA ARG A 84 1.64 8.97 5.29
C ARG A 84 2.97 8.41 5.79
N LEU A 85 2.92 7.42 6.68
CA LEU A 85 4.12 6.80 7.24
C LEU A 85 5.02 6.18 6.16
N ARG A 86 4.41 5.51 5.18
CA ARG A 86 5.13 4.89 4.05
C ARG A 86 5.78 5.90 3.14
N PHE A 87 5.07 6.96 2.76
CA PHE A 87 5.65 8.02 1.95
C PHE A 87 6.75 8.78 2.72
N LYS A 88 6.62 8.95 4.04
CA LYS A 88 7.74 9.46 4.86
C LYS A 88 8.96 8.54 4.83
N GLY A 89 8.77 7.23 4.89
CA GLY A 89 9.84 6.25 4.69
C GLY A 89 10.53 6.38 3.33
N GLY A 90 9.77 6.73 2.29
CA GLY A 90 10.26 7.06 0.94
C GLY A 90 10.85 8.48 0.80
N ARG A 91 10.96 9.24 1.88
CA ARG A 91 11.53 10.61 1.93
C ARG A 91 10.75 11.67 1.13
N TYR A 92 9.45 11.49 0.91
CA TYR A 92 8.59 12.56 0.36
C TYR A 92 8.38 13.68 1.40
N SER A 93 8.24 14.92 0.91
CA SER A 93 7.94 16.09 1.77
C SER A 93 6.53 15.99 2.35
N ASP A 94 6.24 16.71 3.45
CA ASP A 94 4.87 16.78 3.98
C ASP A 94 3.89 17.36 2.96
N ASP A 95 4.31 18.36 2.18
CA ASP A 95 3.47 18.99 1.17
C ASP A 95 3.05 17.98 0.09
N THR A 96 3.99 17.21 -0.47
CA THR A 96 3.68 16.16 -1.45
C THR A 96 2.75 15.10 -0.85
N ILE A 97 2.99 14.69 0.40
CA ILE A 97 2.13 13.69 1.06
C ILE A 97 0.72 14.21 1.27
N ASN A 98 0.59 15.46 1.74
CA ASN A 98 -0.70 16.10 1.97
C ASN A 98 -1.46 16.25 0.65
N GLU A 99 -0.77 16.68 -0.42
CA GLU A 99 -1.35 16.80 -1.75
C GLU A 99 -1.86 15.45 -2.28
N VAL A 100 -1.05 14.39 -2.19
CA VAL A 100 -1.46 13.04 -2.61
C VAL A 100 -2.66 12.54 -1.81
N LEU A 101 -2.64 12.67 -0.49
CA LEU A 101 -3.77 12.22 0.34
C LEU A 101 -5.04 13.02 0.05
N GLN A 102 -4.92 14.32 -0.20
CA GLN A 102 -6.05 15.19 -0.51
C GLN A 102 -6.66 14.90 -1.87
N GLN A 103 -5.84 14.66 -2.90
CA GLN A 103 -6.31 14.49 -4.29
C GLN A 103 -6.62 13.02 -4.66
N CYS A 104 -5.92 12.08 -4.04
CA CYS A 104 -5.95 10.67 -4.44
C CYS A 104 -6.57 9.75 -3.38
N GLY A 105 -6.63 10.17 -2.11
CA GLY A 105 -7.07 9.38 -0.96
C GLY A 105 -8.59 9.17 -0.87
N HIS A 106 -9.24 8.76 -1.96
CA HIS A 106 -10.68 8.60 -2.04
C HIS A 106 -11.08 7.14 -2.30
N GLN A 107 -12.01 6.62 -1.50
CA GLN A 107 -12.62 5.32 -1.75
C GLN A 107 -13.38 5.32 -3.08
N LYS A 108 -13.39 4.17 -3.76
CA LYS A 108 -14.16 3.90 -4.97
C LYS A 108 -15.16 2.78 -4.71
N ASP A 109 -15.94 2.44 -5.73
CA ASP A 109 -17.02 1.44 -5.64
C ASP A 109 -16.51 0.06 -5.24
N THR A 110 -15.26 -0.29 -5.61
CA THR A 110 -14.62 -1.55 -5.23
C THR A 110 -13.25 -1.32 -4.60
N PRO A 111 -12.77 -2.26 -3.76
CA PRO A 111 -11.41 -2.24 -3.24
C PRO A 111 -10.32 -2.19 -4.32
N GLN A 112 -10.53 -2.93 -5.41
CA GLN A 112 -9.64 -3.00 -6.56
C GLN A 112 -9.56 -1.68 -7.30
N GLU A 113 -10.71 -1.05 -7.56
CA GLU A 113 -10.78 0.26 -8.20
C GLU A 113 -10.16 1.34 -7.30
N THR A 114 -10.36 1.23 -5.98
CA THR A 114 -9.72 2.11 -5.00
C THR A 114 -8.20 2.01 -5.08
N ALA A 115 -7.64 0.79 -5.09
CA ALA A 115 -6.21 0.56 -5.22
C ALA A 115 -5.65 1.16 -6.51
N PHE A 116 -6.31 0.85 -7.63
CA PHE A 116 -5.92 1.28 -8.96
C PHE A 116 -5.89 2.80 -9.08
N GLN A 117 -6.99 3.47 -8.71
CA GLN A 117 -7.11 4.93 -8.82
C GLN A 117 -6.17 5.65 -7.85
N PHE A 118 -6.03 5.15 -6.62
CA PHE A 118 -5.08 5.72 -5.66
C PHE A 118 -3.65 5.67 -6.20
N MET A 119 -3.17 4.50 -6.66
CA MET A 119 -1.80 4.35 -7.14
C MET A 119 -1.54 5.15 -8.43
N LYS A 120 -2.50 5.19 -9.36
CA LYS A 120 -2.43 6.00 -10.59
C LYS A 120 -2.31 7.49 -10.28
N CYS A 121 -3.20 8.01 -9.44
CA CYS A 121 -3.19 9.42 -9.04
C CYS A 121 -1.95 9.77 -8.23
N ALA A 122 -1.53 8.90 -7.29
CA ALA A 122 -0.34 9.12 -6.47
C ALA A 122 0.93 9.14 -7.33
N TYR A 123 1.06 8.26 -8.34
CA TYR A 123 2.19 8.29 -9.26
C TYR A 123 2.30 9.65 -9.98
N GLN A 124 1.17 10.17 -10.46
CA GLN A 124 1.12 11.43 -11.21
C GLN A 124 1.45 12.66 -10.34
N ASN A 125 1.11 12.64 -9.05
CA ASN A 125 1.28 13.77 -8.14
C ASN A 125 2.53 13.68 -7.25
N ALA A 126 2.98 12.47 -6.89
CA ALA A 126 4.20 12.27 -6.09
C ALA A 126 5.49 12.34 -6.93
N PHE A 127 5.38 12.02 -8.22
CA PHE A 127 6.44 12.20 -9.21
C PHE A 127 6.00 13.23 -10.25
N PRO A 128 5.93 14.53 -9.90
CA PRO A 128 5.81 15.56 -10.91
C PRO A 128 7.01 15.38 -11.85
N ARG A 129 6.77 15.34 -13.15
CA ARG A 129 7.77 15.13 -14.21
C ARG A 129 8.99 16.07 -14.06
N ASN A 130 9.93 15.72 -13.20
CA ASN A 130 11.25 16.34 -13.07
C ASN A 130 12.24 15.69 -14.05
N TYR A 131 11.74 15.35 -15.23
CA TYR A 131 12.51 15.09 -16.44
C TYR A 131 11.82 15.84 -17.59
N LYS A 132 12.12 17.13 -17.68
CA LYS A 132 12.28 17.83 -18.95
C LYS A 132 13.75 18.16 -19.09
#